data_AF-A0A7V4QDY1-F1
#
_entry.id   AF-A0A7V4QDY1-F1
#
_cell.length_a   1.000
_cell.length_b   1.000
_cell.length_c   1.000
_cell.angle_alpha   90.00
_cell.angle_beta   90.00
_cell.angle_gamma   90.00
#
_symmetry.space_group_name_H-M   'P 1'
#
loop_
_entity.id
_entity.type
_entity.pdbx_description
1 polymer ?
#
loop_
_entity_poly.entity_id
_entity_poly.type
_entity_poly.pdbx_seq_one_letter_code
_entity_poly.pdbx_strand_id
1 'polypeptide(L)'
;MNFQGVDKINMNAADTSEYSKKSIVFYGMFDLQNSNALVLNVSSRFFLYSFGRDIFLVNQNDSNTNSYVSSMMSAYVTYPLDELSLIKDTKKRNSVFMALKVLKFVFRLIRIERAVFVGNFLVSTNFHPESLVENCDKIGKFLSEKFENDYVVLRSVNERRDAKLIESLKDNGWTLLPARMVYLFDNDKLEIRQKKNHYKKDMKLLRECEFDCVSNGFETKDFERMARLFELLYIEKHSEQNPK
;
A
#
# COMPACT_ATOMS: atom_id res chain seq x y z
N MET A 1 -3.40 -0.66 -26.01
CA MET A 1 -2.99 -1.46 -24.82
C MET A 1 -3.55 -2.85 -24.97
N ASN A 2 -2.68 -3.86 -25.04
CA ASN A 2 -3.11 -5.27 -25.08
C ASN A 2 -3.36 -5.72 -23.64
N PHE A 3 -4.63 -5.87 -23.27
CA PHE A 3 -5.04 -6.36 -21.97
C PHE A 3 -5.07 -7.89 -21.98
N GLN A 4 -4.34 -8.53 -21.07
CA GLN A 4 -4.35 -10.00 -20.92
C GLN A 4 -5.06 -10.40 -19.63
N GLY A 5 -6.20 -11.09 -19.75
CA GLY A 5 -6.84 -11.85 -18.68
C GLY A 5 -8.30 -11.49 -18.41
N VAL A 6 -9.16 -12.51 -18.61
CA VAL A 6 -10.61 -12.68 -18.36
C VAL A 6 -11.50 -11.47 -18.68
N ASP A 7 -12.36 -11.70 -19.67
CA ASP A 7 -13.14 -10.74 -20.45
C ASP A 7 -12.26 -9.84 -21.34
N LYS A 8 -12.41 -10.03 -22.67
CA LYS A 8 -11.98 -9.02 -23.65
C LYS A 8 -12.54 -7.69 -23.14
N ILE A 9 -11.65 -6.75 -22.82
CA ILE A 9 -12.05 -5.45 -22.28
C ILE A 9 -13.09 -4.83 -23.20
N ASN A 10 -14.36 -4.94 -22.80
CA ASN A 10 -15.49 -4.37 -23.50
C ASN A 10 -15.59 -2.93 -23.01
N MET A 11 -14.65 -2.10 -23.46
CA MET A 11 -14.51 -0.71 -23.05
C MET A 11 -15.52 0.14 -23.82
N ASN A 12 -16.72 0.31 -23.27
CA ASN A 12 -17.41 1.57 -23.43
C ASN A 12 -16.85 2.54 -22.37
N ALA A 13 -16.13 3.58 -22.82
CA ALA A 13 -15.48 4.56 -21.94
C ALA A 13 -16.44 5.31 -21.00
N ALA A 14 -17.76 5.20 -21.25
CA ALA A 14 -18.82 5.79 -20.44
C ALA A 14 -19.08 5.06 -19.10
N ASP A 15 -18.75 3.76 -18.99
CA ASP A 15 -19.12 2.92 -17.83
C ASP A 15 -17.94 2.56 -16.90
N THR A 16 -16.74 3.07 -17.18
CA THR A 16 -15.53 2.77 -16.40
C THR A 16 -15.52 3.50 -15.05
N SER A 17 -15.49 2.76 -13.94
CA SER A 17 -15.44 3.30 -12.59
C SER A 17 -14.21 4.20 -12.34
N GLU A 18 -14.27 5.05 -11.30
CA GLU A 18 -13.11 5.87 -10.89
C GLU A 18 -11.90 5.02 -10.49
N TYR A 19 -12.15 3.89 -9.81
CA TYR A 19 -11.11 2.94 -9.45
C TYR A 19 -10.41 2.37 -10.69
N SER A 20 -11.19 1.94 -11.69
CA SER A 20 -10.67 1.41 -12.95
C SER A 20 -9.87 2.45 -13.73
N LYS A 21 -10.36 3.70 -13.79
CA LYS A 21 -9.63 4.83 -14.39
C LYS A 21 -8.27 5.01 -13.71
N LYS A 22 -8.24 5.01 -12.39
CA LYS A 22 -7.01 5.10 -11.60
C LYS A 22 -6.06 3.93 -11.91
N SER A 23 -6.55 2.70 -11.97
CA SER A 23 -5.73 1.52 -12.31
C SER A 23 -5.11 1.60 -13.71
N ILE A 24 -5.88 2.02 -14.71
CA ILE A 24 -5.39 2.19 -16.09
C ILE A 24 -4.33 3.30 -16.16
N VAL A 25 -4.62 4.46 -15.57
CA VAL A 25 -3.69 5.61 -15.57
C VAL A 25 -2.38 5.23 -14.88
N PHE A 26 -2.46 4.61 -13.71
CA PHE A 26 -1.27 4.19 -12.96
C PHE A 26 -0.47 3.14 -13.73
N TYR A 27 -1.12 2.14 -14.32
CA TYR A 27 -0.44 1.15 -15.17
C TYR A 27 0.27 1.79 -16.37
N GLY A 28 -0.38 2.76 -17.04
CA GLY A 28 0.21 3.48 -18.17
C GLY A 28 1.46 4.29 -17.82
N MET A 29 1.66 4.65 -16.55
CA MET A 29 2.89 5.31 -16.10
C MET A 29 4.09 4.35 -16.07
N PHE A 30 3.87 3.04 -15.91
CA PHE A 30 4.93 2.00 -15.83
C PHE A 30 5.15 1.25 -17.14
N ASP A 31 4.16 1.20 -18.03
CA ASP A 31 4.33 0.63 -19.38
C ASP A 31 5.29 1.48 -20.24
N LEU A 32 5.50 2.75 -19.86
CA LEU A 32 6.46 3.67 -20.49
C LEU A 32 7.77 3.83 -19.73
N GLN A 33 7.85 3.37 -18.47
CA GLN A 33 9.02 3.55 -17.61
C GLN A 33 9.16 2.34 -16.68
N ASN A 34 10.35 1.74 -16.65
CA ASN A 34 10.70 0.64 -15.74
C ASN A 34 10.17 0.91 -14.32
N SER A 35 9.70 -0.10 -13.56
CA SER A 35 9.07 0.09 -12.24
C SER A 35 9.82 1.03 -11.27
N ASN A 36 11.16 1.01 -11.35
CA ASN A 36 12.05 1.89 -10.59
C ASN A 36 12.00 3.38 -11.00
N ALA A 37 11.34 3.75 -12.09
CA ALA A 37 11.32 5.13 -12.59
C ALA A 37 10.36 6.03 -11.80
N LEU A 38 9.27 5.45 -11.27
CA LEU A 38 8.35 6.19 -10.39
C LEU A 38 8.63 5.96 -8.91
N VAL A 39 9.06 4.74 -8.55
CA VAL A 39 9.44 4.41 -7.17
C VAL A 39 10.76 3.66 -7.20
N LEU A 40 11.86 4.35 -6.89
CA LEU A 40 13.24 3.94 -7.12
C LEU A 40 13.61 2.58 -6.51
N ASN A 41 13.04 2.26 -5.35
CA ASN A 41 13.30 1.02 -4.62
C ASN A 41 12.15 -0.01 -4.73
N VAL A 42 11.38 0.04 -5.83
CA VAL A 42 10.35 -0.95 -6.16
C VAL A 42 10.57 -1.52 -7.55
N SER A 43 11.02 -2.78 -7.57
CA SER A 43 11.06 -3.63 -8.76
C SER A 43 9.85 -4.56 -8.79
N SER A 44 8.87 -4.26 -9.63
CA SER A 44 7.64 -5.08 -9.73
C SER A 44 7.13 -5.15 -11.16
N ARG A 45 6.55 -6.29 -11.53
CA ARG A 45 5.82 -6.44 -12.80
C ARG A 45 4.37 -6.11 -12.59
N PHE A 46 3.80 -5.29 -13.46
CA PHE A 46 2.41 -4.85 -13.35
C PHE A 46 1.53 -5.57 -14.36
N PHE A 47 0.29 -5.80 -13.95
CA PHE A 47 -0.76 -6.42 -14.74
C PHE A 47 -2.07 -5.69 -14.50
N LEU A 48 -2.95 -5.71 -15.50
CA LEU A 48 -4.34 -5.28 -15.38
C LEU A 48 -5.24 -6.48 -15.63
N TYR A 49 -6.15 -6.74 -14.70
CA TYR A 49 -7.15 -7.79 -14.81
C TYR A 49 -8.53 -7.22 -14.56
N SER A 50 -9.52 -7.67 -15.35
CA SER A 50 -10.91 -7.27 -15.19
C SER A 50 -11.63 -8.24 -14.26
N PHE A 51 -12.35 -7.72 -13.27
CA PHE A 51 -13.22 -8.51 -12.41
C PHE A 51 -14.53 -7.76 -12.16
N GLY A 52 -15.64 -8.34 -12.63
CA GLY A 52 -16.93 -7.68 -12.58
C GLY A 52 -16.91 -6.38 -13.38
N ARG A 53 -17.23 -5.26 -12.73
CA ARG A 53 -17.24 -3.92 -13.35
C ARG A 53 -15.93 -3.15 -13.22
N ASP A 54 -14.95 -3.69 -12.49
CA ASP A 54 -13.74 -2.97 -12.13
C ASP A 54 -12.48 -3.62 -12.72
N ILE A 55 -11.52 -2.78 -13.07
CA ILE A 55 -10.18 -3.18 -13.52
C ILE A 55 -9.24 -3.04 -12.34
N PHE A 56 -8.58 -4.14 -11.98
CA PHE A 56 -7.65 -4.20 -10.87
C PHE A 56 -6.22 -4.14 -11.36
N LEU A 57 -5.46 -3.23 -10.75
CA LEU A 57 -4.00 -3.23 -10.84
C LEU A 57 -3.44 -4.35 -9.96
N VAL A 58 -2.67 -5.25 -10.55
CA VAL A 58 -1.95 -6.30 -9.83
C VAL A 58 -0.46 -6.10 -10.04
N ASN A 59 0.34 -6.18 -8.99
CA ASN A 59 1.79 -6.16 -9.11
C ASN A 59 2.46 -7.38 -8.48
N GLN A 60 3.38 -7.98 -9.22
CA GLN A 60 4.19 -9.11 -8.78
C GLN A 60 5.54 -8.59 -8.29
N ASN A 61 5.90 -8.97 -7.07
CA ASN A 61 7.22 -8.69 -6.53
C ASN A 61 8.30 -9.43 -7.34
N ASP A 62 9.22 -8.69 -7.95
CA ASP A 62 10.31 -9.25 -8.77
C ASP A 62 11.68 -9.06 -8.09
N SER A 63 11.70 -8.73 -6.80
CA SER A 63 12.95 -8.48 -6.06
C SER A 63 12.89 -8.98 -4.62
N ASN A 64 14.05 -9.39 -4.13
CA ASN A 64 14.26 -9.76 -2.73
C ASN A 64 14.42 -8.54 -1.81
N THR A 65 14.59 -7.33 -2.38
CA THR A 65 14.96 -6.11 -1.65
C THR A 65 14.07 -4.93 -2.06
N ASN A 66 12.75 -5.13 -2.00
CA ASN A 66 11.78 -4.10 -2.36
C ASN A 66 11.30 -3.27 -1.16
N SER A 67 10.69 -2.12 -1.43
CA SER A 67 9.97 -1.35 -0.42
C SER A 67 8.90 -2.19 0.30
N TYR A 68 8.59 -1.84 1.55
CA TYR A 68 7.51 -2.48 2.32
C TYR A 68 6.14 -2.42 1.64
N VAL A 69 5.95 -1.52 0.66
CA VAL A 69 4.69 -1.42 -0.09
C VAL A 69 4.48 -2.54 -1.12
N SER A 70 5.55 -3.24 -1.50
CA SER A 70 5.57 -4.32 -2.50
C SER A 70 6.33 -5.57 -2.04
N SER A 71 6.72 -5.67 -0.76
CA SER A 71 7.46 -6.81 -0.22
C SER A 71 6.97 -7.17 1.19
N MET A 72 6.53 -8.41 1.36
CA MET A 72 6.16 -8.96 2.68
C MET A 72 7.40 -9.13 3.58
N MET A 73 8.54 -9.54 3.02
CA MET A 73 9.81 -9.62 3.76
C MET A 73 10.18 -8.24 4.33
N SER A 74 10.04 -7.19 3.53
CA SER A 74 10.37 -5.84 3.98
C SER A 74 9.39 -5.33 5.02
N ALA A 75 8.09 -5.56 4.82
CA ALA A 75 7.04 -5.12 5.74
C ALA A 75 7.13 -5.77 7.13
N TYR A 76 7.44 -7.06 7.22
CA TYR A 76 7.37 -7.81 8.48
C TYR A 76 8.73 -8.10 9.11
N VAL A 77 9.83 -7.95 8.37
CA VAL A 77 11.17 -8.32 8.84
C VAL A 77 12.16 -7.19 8.65
N THR A 78 12.42 -6.75 7.42
CA THR A 78 13.51 -5.78 7.16
C THR A 78 13.22 -4.42 7.80
N TYR A 79 12.01 -3.90 7.66
CA TYR A 79 11.64 -2.61 8.25
C TYR A 79 11.67 -2.65 9.78
N PRO A 80 11.05 -3.63 10.47
CA PRO A 80 11.19 -3.72 11.93
C PRO A 80 12.64 -3.89 12.41
N LEU A 81 13.52 -4.51 11.62
CA LEU A 81 14.95 -4.59 11.93
C LEU A 81 15.63 -3.20 11.91
N ASP A 82 15.30 -2.35 10.94
CA ASP A 82 15.80 -0.96 10.86
C ASP A 82 15.34 -0.14 12.07
N GLU A 83 14.10 -0.35 12.51
CA GLU A 83 13.51 0.36 13.65
C GLU A 83 13.85 -0.21 15.04
N LEU A 84 14.67 -1.27 15.13
CA LEU A 84 15.09 -1.83 16.43
C LEU A 84 15.77 -0.79 17.33
N SER A 85 16.39 0.24 16.74
CA SER A 85 17.02 1.33 17.46
C SER A 85 16.03 2.14 18.32
N LEU A 86 14.73 2.12 17.99
CA LEU A 86 13.67 2.76 18.77
C LEU A 86 13.45 2.08 20.13
N ILE A 87 13.82 0.80 20.26
CA ILE A 87 13.72 0.05 21.51
C ILE A 87 14.93 0.37 22.39
N LYS A 88 14.73 1.28 23.35
CA LYS A 88 15.78 1.74 24.29
C LYS A 88 16.30 0.63 25.23
N ASP A 89 15.45 -0.33 25.59
CA ASP A 89 15.81 -1.44 26.47
C ASP A 89 16.62 -2.50 25.69
N THR A 90 17.91 -2.63 26.02
CA THR A 90 18.84 -3.53 25.34
C THR A 90 18.40 -4.99 25.39
N LYS A 91 17.83 -5.47 26.51
CA LYS A 91 17.40 -6.87 26.63
C LYS A 91 16.23 -7.13 25.69
N LYS A 92 15.21 -6.26 25.72
CA LYS A 92 14.06 -6.35 24.82
C LYS A 92 14.47 -6.23 23.36
N ARG A 93 15.33 -5.28 23.02
CA ARG A 93 15.86 -5.10 21.67
C ARG A 93 16.54 -6.38 21.16
N ASN A 94 17.39 -7.01 21.98
CA ASN A 94 18.07 -8.25 21.61
C ASN A 94 17.09 -9.43 21.44
N SER A 95 16.06 -9.52 22.30
CA SER A 95 15.01 -10.53 22.16
C SER A 95 14.21 -10.34 20.86
N VAL A 96 13.80 -9.12 20.53
CA VAL A 96 13.07 -8.82 19.28
C VAL A 96 13.97 -9.06 18.07
N PHE A 97 15.24 -8.66 18.13
CA PHE A 97 16.21 -8.95 17.08
C PHE A 97 16.32 -10.45 16.79
N MET A 98 16.44 -11.28 17.83
CA MET A 98 16.49 -12.73 17.67
C MET A 98 15.18 -13.29 17.08
N ALA A 99 14.03 -12.81 17.55
CA ALA A 99 12.74 -13.20 16.99
C ALA A 99 12.62 -12.84 15.50
N LEU A 100 13.03 -11.64 15.10
CA LEU A 100 13.05 -11.20 13.70
C LEU A 100 14.03 -12.00 12.84
N LYS A 101 15.17 -12.46 13.39
CA LYS A 101 16.09 -13.35 12.68
C LYS A 101 15.49 -14.72 12.43
N VAL A 102 14.80 -15.30 13.42
CA VAL A 102 14.06 -16.56 13.25
C VAL A 102 12.96 -16.38 12.22
N LEU A 103 12.17 -15.31 12.32
CA LEU A 103 11.11 -15.00 11.37
C LEU A 103 11.67 -14.83 9.94
N LYS A 104 12.78 -14.12 9.79
CA LYS A 104 13.49 -13.98 8.50
C LYS A 104 13.86 -15.34 7.92
N PHE A 105 14.38 -16.25 8.74
CA PHE A 105 14.75 -17.58 8.30
C PHE A 105 13.53 -18.37 7.82
N VAL A 106 12.46 -18.42 8.62
CA VAL A 106 11.20 -19.08 8.24
C VAL A 106 10.64 -18.48 6.94
N PHE A 107 10.62 -17.15 6.83
CA PHE A 107 10.11 -16.42 5.67
C PHE A 107 10.88 -16.75 4.38
N ARG A 108 12.20 -16.94 4.46
CA ARG A 108 13.00 -17.41 3.32
C ARG A 108 12.73 -18.86 2.97
N LEU A 109 12.48 -19.73 3.95
CA LEU A 109 12.13 -21.13 3.69
C LEU A 109 10.81 -21.25 2.93
N ILE A 110 9.80 -20.46 3.31
CA ILE A 110 8.49 -20.45 2.64
C ILE A 110 8.43 -19.52 1.42
N ARG A 111 9.56 -18.89 1.05
CA ARG A 111 9.70 -17.95 -0.07
C ARG A 111 8.66 -16.82 -0.04
N ILE A 112 8.48 -16.18 1.12
CA ILE A 112 7.46 -15.13 1.33
C ILE A 112 7.62 -13.93 0.36
N GLU A 113 8.82 -13.72 -0.18
CA GLU A 113 9.11 -12.70 -1.18
C GLU A 113 8.30 -12.89 -2.48
N ARG A 114 7.91 -14.13 -2.79
CA ARG A 114 7.11 -14.47 -3.97
C ARG A 114 5.67 -14.07 -3.73
N ALA A 115 5.31 -12.84 -4.10
CA ALA A 115 3.99 -12.30 -3.81
C ALA A 115 3.44 -11.49 -4.98
N VAL A 116 2.14 -11.61 -5.21
CA VAL A 116 1.35 -10.74 -6.07
C VAL A 116 0.37 -9.94 -5.23
N PHE A 117 0.36 -8.62 -5.39
CA PHE A 117 -0.54 -7.75 -4.63
C PHE A 117 -1.66 -7.25 -5.51
N VAL A 118 -2.88 -7.39 -5.01
CA VAL A 118 -4.11 -6.94 -5.69
C VAL A 118 -4.46 -5.53 -5.24
N GLY A 119 -4.81 -4.67 -6.19
CA GLY A 119 -5.21 -3.29 -5.92
C GLY A 119 -4.11 -2.45 -5.27
N ASN A 120 -2.84 -2.72 -5.61
CA ASN A 120 -1.69 -2.11 -4.96
C ASN A 120 -1.09 -0.97 -5.79
N PHE A 121 -1.36 0.27 -5.40
CA PHE A 121 -0.85 1.49 -6.05
C PHE A 121 0.49 1.97 -5.47
N LEU A 122 1.27 1.07 -4.86
CA LEU A 122 2.56 1.38 -4.19
C LEU A 122 2.49 2.45 -3.11
N VAL A 123 1.30 2.75 -2.60
CA VAL A 123 1.11 3.67 -1.47
C VAL A 123 0.95 2.89 -0.17
N SER A 124 1.11 3.59 0.95
CA SER A 124 0.95 3.01 2.29
C SER A 124 -0.47 2.54 2.57
N THR A 125 -1.48 3.22 1.99
CA THR A 125 -2.91 2.97 2.20
C THR A 125 -3.62 2.82 0.86
N ASN A 126 -3.93 1.58 0.48
CA ASN A 126 -4.75 1.30 -0.70
C ASN A 126 -6.24 1.25 -0.32
N PHE A 127 -7.09 1.70 -1.22
CA PHE A 127 -8.55 1.64 -1.07
C PHE A 127 -9.13 0.69 -2.11
N HIS A 128 -10.12 -0.08 -1.68
CA HIS A 128 -10.69 -1.16 -2.47
C HIS A 128 -12.11 -0.82 -2.92
N PRO A 129 -12.51 -1.16 -4.15
CA PRO A 129 -13.87 -0.95 -4.63
C PRO A 129 -14.81 -2.03 -4.04
N GLU A 130 -16.11 -1.74 -3.98
CA GLU A 130 -17.12 -2.71 -3.50
C GLU A 130 -17.15 -4.01 -4.34
N SER A 131 -16.84 -3.92 -5.63
CA SER A 131 -16.75 -5.10 -6.52
C SER A 131 -15.69 -6.12 -6.09
N LEU A 132 -14.70 -5.71 -5.28
CA LEU A 132 -13.74 -6.63 -4.70
C LEU A 132 -14.43 -7.60 -3.73
N VAL A 133 -15.41 -7.12 -2.97
CA VAL A 133 -16.21 -7.96 -2.06
C VAL A 133 -16.99 -9.01 -2.86
N GLU A 134 -17.61 -8.57 -3.95
CA GLU A 134 -18.45 -9.42 -4.81
C GLU A 134 -17.65 -10.47 -5.58
N ASN A 135 -16.37 -10.20 -5.86
CA ASN A 135 -15.53 -11.04 -6.71
C ASN A 135 -14.32 -11.62 -5.97
N CYS A 136 -14.30 -11.59 -4.63
CA CYS A 136 -13.17 -12.02 -3.82
C CYS A 136 -12.72 -13.46 -4.13
N ASP A 137 -13.68 -14.40 -4.21
CA ASP A 137 -13.44 -15.80 -4.60
C ASP A 137 -12.76 -15.88 -5.98
N LYS A 138 -13.41 -15.29 -7.00
CA LYS A 138 -12.94 -15.31 -8.39
C LYS A 138 -11.53 -14.72 -8.51
N ILE A 139 -11.27 -13.61 -7.82
CA ILE A 139 -9.96 -12.95 -7.80
C ILE A 139 -8.91 -13.85 -7.17
N GLY A 140 -9.20 -14.38 -5.97
CA GLY A 140 -8.30 -15.28 -5.26
C GLY A 140 -7.96 -16.50 -6.11
N LYS A 141 -8.97 -17.20 -6.61
CA LYS A 141 -8.79 -18.40 -7.45
C LYS A 141 -8.01 -18.11 -8.73
N PHE A 142 -8.42 -17.09 -9.50
CA PHE A 142 -7.74 -16.76 -10.75
C PHE A 142 -6.27 -16.40 -10.53
N LEU A 143 -5.98 -15.59 -9.52
CA LEU A 143 -4.60 -15.16 -9.26
C LEU A 143 -3.75 -16.30 -8.69
N SER A 144 -4.31 -17.15 -7.83
CA SER A 144 -3.62 -18.34 -7.35
C SER A 144 -3.31 -19.34 -8.48
N GLU A 145 -4.21 -19.50 -9.46
CA GLU A 145 -3.95 -20.33 -10.65
C GLU A 145 -2.92 -19.68 -11.59
N LYS A 146 -3.04 -18.37 -11.83
CA LYS A 146 -2.15 -17.62 -12.73
C LYS A 146 -0.73 -17.49 -12.18
N PHE A 147 -0.60 -17.36 -10.86
CA PHE A 147 0.65 -17.18 -10.14
C PHE A 147 0.86 -18.31 -9.13
N GLU A 148 0.83 -19.56 -9.60
CA GLU A 148 0.82 -20.82 -8.82
C GLU A 148 1.86 -20.90 -7.69
N ASN A 149 2.95 -20.16 -7.79
CA ASN A 149 4.05 -20.21 -6.84
C ASN A 149 4.23 -18.92 -6.02
N ASP A 150 3.30 -17.97 -6.12
CA ASP A 150 3.34 -16.70 -5.42
C ASP A 150 2.13 -16.56 -4.48
N TYR A 151 2.35 -15.93 -3.32
CA TYR A 151 1.28 -15.57 -2.40
C TYR A 151 0.42 -14.46 -3.01
N VAL A 152 -0.91 -14.63 -3.00
CA VAL A 152 -1.83 -13.54 -3.34
C VAL A 152 -2.07 -12.70 -2.10
N VAL A 153 -1.80 -11.39 -2.21
CA VAL A 153 -1.80 -10.47 -1.07
C VAL A 153 -2.74 -9.31 -1.33
N LEU A 154 -3.61 -9.03 -0.36
CA LEU A 154 -4.39 -7.80 -0.29
C LEU A 154 -3.92 -6.98 0.90
N ARG A 155 -3.58 -5.71 0.68
CA ARG A 155 -3.10 -4.81 1.74
C ARG A 155 -4.17 -3.79 2.11
N SER A 156 -4.02 -3.19 3.30
CA SER A 156 -4.80 -2.02 3.74
C SER A 156 -6.30 -2.27 3.97
N VAL A 157 -6.66 -3.46 4.47
CA VAL A 157 -8.02 -3.70 5.00
C VAL A 157 -8.11 -3.33 6.48
N ASN A 158 -9.23 -2.76 6.90
CA ASN A 158 -9.50 -2.47 8.31
C ASN A 158 -10.98 -2.65 8.64
N GLU A 159 -11.29 -3.12 9.85
CA GLU A 159 -12.67 -3.48 10.25
C GLU A 159 -13.65 -2.31 10.17
N ARG A 160 -13.23 -1.07 10.43
CA ARG A 160 -14.15 0.08 10.42
C ARG A 160 -14.69 0.39 9.03
N ARG A 161 -13.89 0.18 7.98
CA ARG A 161 -14.28 0.46 6.59
C ARG A 161 -14.66 -0.80 5.81
N ASP A 162 -13.91 -1.88 6.03
CA ASP A 162 -13.83 -3.03 5.14
C ASP A 162 -14.41 -4.29 5.81
N ALA A 163 -15.32 -4.18 6.78
CA ALA A 163 -15.88 -5.32 7.51
C ALA A 163 -16.43 -6.42 6.60
N LYS A 164 -17.26 -6.04 5.61
CA LYS A 164 -17.84 -6.97 4.63
C LYS A 164 -16.78 -7.63 3.75
N LEU A 165 -15.75 -6.86 3.37
CA LEU A 165 -14.63 -7.37 2.59
C LEU A 165 -13.82 -8.39 3.41
N ILE A 166 -13.54 -8.08 4.67
CA ILE A 166 -12.82 -8.96 5.58
C ILE A 166 -13.58 -10.27 5.81
N GLU A 167 -14.89 -10.21 5.98
CA GLU A 167 -15.75 -11.39 6.09
C GLU A 167 -15.66 -12.23 4.81
N SER A 168 -15.89 -11.63 3.65
CA SER A 168 -15.78 -12.29 2.34
C SER A 168 -14.38 -12.92 2.12
N LEU A 169 -13.31 -12.22 2.50
CA LEU A 169 -11.94 -12.76 2.42
C LEU A 169 -11.78 -14.02 3.28
N LYS A 170 -12.24 -13.98 4.53
CA LYS A 170 -12.16 -15.14 5.44
C LYS A 170 -12.96 -16.33 4.92
N ASP A 171 -14.16 -16.09 4.43
CA ASP A 171 -15.03 -17.15 3.86
C ASP A 171 -14.39 -17.81 2.64
N ASN A 172 -13.53 -17.09 1.94
CA ASN A 172 -12.76 -17.57 0.78
C ASN A 172 -11.33 -18.01 1.12
N GLY A 173 -11.05 -18.33 2.39
CA GLY A 173 -9.79 -18.96 2.80
C GLY A 173 -8.59 -18.01 2.95
N TRP A 174 -8.80 -16.69 2.89
CA TRP A 174 -7.73 -15.73 3.11
C TRP A 174 -7.35 -15.65 4.60
N THR A 175 -6.06 -15.44 4.87
CA THR A 175 -5.54 -15.25 6.22
C THR A 175 -5.26 -13.78 6.48
N LEU A 176 -5.81 -13.24 7.58
CA LEU A 176 -5.49 -11.89 8.02
C LEU A 176 -4.15 -11.84 8.74
N LEU A 177 -3.32 -10.86 8.36
CA LEU A 177 -2.06 -10.55 9.02
C LEU A 177 -2.07 -9.10 9.52
N PRO A 178 -1.66 -8.84 10.78
CA PRO A 178 -1.59 -7.48 11.31
C PRO A 178 -0.45 -6.70 10.66
N ALA A 179 -0.78 -5.69 9.86
CA ALA A 179 0.22 -4.91 9.13
C ALA A 179 0.72 -3.68 9.90
N ARG A 180 -0.20 -2.78 10.29
CA ARG A 180 0.12 -1.53 10.99
C ARG A 180 -1.11 -0.93 11.66
N MET A 181 -0.89 -0.02 12.60
CA MET A 181 -1.96 0.82 13.14
C MET A 181 -2.28 1.95 12.15
N VAL A 182 -3.56 2.19 11.91
CA VAL A 182 -4.07 3.33 11.14
C VAL A 182 -4.96 4.19 12.03
N TYR A 183 -4.74 5.50 11.99
CA TYR A 183 -5.56 6.46 12.74
C TYR A 183 -6.67 6.97 11.84
N LEU A 184 -7.91 6.71 12.21
CA LEU A 184 -9.09 7.15 11.48
C LEU A 184 -9.63 8.44 12.10
N PHE A 185 -9.81 9.45 11.27
CA PHE A 185 -10.44 10.70 11.69
C PHE A 185 -11.97 10.56 11.57
N ASP A 186 -12.67 10.78 12.68
CA ASP A 186 -14.12 10.63 12.78
C ASP A 186 -14.76 12.02 12.62
N ASN A 187 -15.24 12.31 11.40
CA ASN A 187 -15.81 13.61 11.03
C ASN A 187 -17.05 13.96 11.85
N ASP A 188 -17.86 12.97 12.24
CA ASP A 188 -19.08 13.19 13.03
C ASP A 188 -18.78 13.78 14.42
N LYS A 189 -17.54 13.65 14.88
CA LYS A 189 -17.07 14.18 16.16
C LYS A 189 -16.28 15.48 16.01
N LEU A 190 -16.26 16.08 14.81
CA LEU A 190 -15.47 17.26 14.51
C LEU A 190 -15.82 18.41 15.46
N GLU A 191 -17.10 18.74 15.63
CA GLU A 191 -17.53 19.84 16.50
C GLU A 191 -17.05 19.69 17.95
N ILE A 192 -17.09 18.47 18.48
CA ILE A 192 -16.61 18.17 19.83
C ILE A 192 -15.08 18.30 19.89
N ARG A 193 -14.37 17.84 18.86
CA ARG A 193 -12.92 17.92 18.77
C ARG A 193 -12.43 19.37 18.66
N GLN A 194 -13.13 20.22 17.91
CA GLN A 194 -12.80 21.63 17.74
C GLN A 194 -12.82 22.42 19.05
N LYS A 195 -13.63 21.97 20.02
CA LYS A 195 -13.70 22.57 21.37
C LYS A 195 -12.47 22.25 22.23
N LYS A 196 -11.67 21.22 21.88
CA LYS A 196 -10.51 20.77 22.68
C LYS A 196 -9.35 21.77 22.59
N ASN A 197 -8.65 21.93 23.71
CA ASN A 197 -7.51 22.86 23.81
C ASN A 197 -6.39 22.57 22.81
N HIS A 198 -6.09 21.29 22.52
CA HIS A 198 -5.07 20.92 21.55
C HIS A 198 -5.43 21.40 20.14
N TYR A 199 -6.66 21.16 19.69
CA TYR A 199 -7.12 21.67 18.39
C TYR A 199 -6.99 23.19 18.29
N LYS A 200 -7.39 23.94 19.34
CA LYS A 200 -7.26 25.40 19.34
C LYS A 200 -5.81 25.88 19.27
N LYS A 201 -4.88 25.16 19.91
CA LYS A 201 -3.44 25.43 19.84
C LYS A 201 -2.89 25.15 18.44
N ASP A 202 -3.24 24.01 17.85
CA ASP A 202 -2.80 23.65 16.50
C ASP A 202 -3.32 24.67 15.46
N MET A 203 -4.59 25.09 15.58
CA MET A 203 -5.15 26.14 14.73
C MET A 203 -4.50 27.51 14.95
N LYS A 204 -4.02 27.80 16.17
CA LYS A 204 -3.25 29.02 16.44
C LYS A 204 -1.90 28.97 15.73
N LEU A 205 -1.19 27.84 15.84
CA LEU A 205 0.09 27.64 15.16
C LEU A 205 -0.06 27.72 13.64
N LEU A 206 -1.11 27.13 13.06
CA LEU A 206 -1.37 27.23 11.62
C LEU A 206 -1.62 28.68 11.17
N ARG A 207 -2.29 29.49 11.98
CA ARG A 207 -2.52 30.92 11.67
C ARG A 207 -1.25 31.77 11.81
N GLU A 208 -0.34 31.38 12.69
CA GLU A 208 0.89 32.12 13.00
C GLU A 208 2.09 31.62 12.18
N CYS A 209 1.94 30.54 11.40
CA CYS A 209 3.04 30.01 10.62
C CYS A 209 3.30 30.86 9.37
N GLU A 210 4.57 30.87 8.93
CA GLU A 210 5.02 31.61 7.75
C GLU A 210 4.68 30.92 6.42
N PHE A 211 3.93 29.81 6.46
CA PHE A 211 3.59 29.02 5.28
C PHE A 211 2.15 29.24 4.83
N ASP A 212 1.97 29.37 3.51
CA ASP A 212 0.65 29.38 2.90
C ASP A 212 0.12 27.97 2.66
N CYS A 213 -1.17 27.77 2.92
CA CYS A 213 -1.87 26.54 2.54
C CYS A 213 -2.42 26.68 1.12
N VAL A 214 -1.83 25.91 0.19
CA VAL A 214 -2.20 25.90 -1.22
C VAL A 214 -2.84 24.55 -1.58
N SER A 215 -4.02 24.56 -2.20
CA SER A 215 -4.74 23.34 -2.59
C SER A 215 -4.65 23.00 -4.08
N ASN A 216 -4.18 23.94 -4.92
CA ASN A 216 -4.07 23.81 -6.36
C ASN A 216 -2.93 24.69 -6.90
N GLY A 217 -2.58 24.54 -8.18
CA GLY A 217 -1.54 25.39 -8.80
C GLY A 217 -0.11 24.97 -8.46
N PHE A 218 0.12 23.69 -8.15
CA PHE A 218 1.46 23.15 -8.00
C PHE A 218 2.24 23.22 -9.33
N GLU A 219 3.46 23.73 -9.27
CA GLU A 219 4.42 23.76 -10.36
C GLU A 219 5.44 22.62 -10.22
N THR A 220 6.22 22.33 -11.26
CA THR A 220 7.26 21.29 -11.25
C THR A 220 8.22 21.41 -10.05
N LYS A 221 8.65 22.63 -9.72
CA LYS A 221 9.54 22.92 -8.58
C LYS A 221 8.94 22.50 -7.23
N ASP A 222 7.62 22.54 -7.10
CA ASP A 222 6.94 22.14 -5.87
C ASP A 222 7.01 20.63 -5.69
N PHE A 223 6.86 19.86 -6.77
CA PHE A 223 7.03 18.41 -6.75
C PHE A 223 8.47 17.99 -6.40
N GLU A 224 9.48 18.69 -6.93
CA GLU A 224 10.89 18.48 -6.56
C GLU A 224 11.11 18.75 -5.06
N ARG A 225 10.56 19.85 -4.55
CA ARG A 225 10.63 20.19 -3.13
C ARG A 225 9.91 19.16 -2.27
N MET A 226 8.73 18.70 -2.68
CA MET A 226 7.96 17.65 -1.99
C MET A 226 8.75 16.33 -1.94
N ALA A 227 9.38 15.92 -3.03
CA ALA A 227 10.20 14.72 -3.07
C ALA A 227 11.36 14.81 -2.06
N ARG A 228 12.05 15.95 -1.99
CA ARG A 228 13.12 16.14 -1.00
C ARG A 228 12.61 16.15 0.43
N LEU A 229 11.46 16.79 0.69
CA LEU A 229 10.85 16.78 2.03
C LEU A 229 10.39 15.37 2.42
N PHE A 230 9.86 14.60 1.48
CA PHE A 230 9.52 13.21 1.68
C PHE A 230 10.75 12.37 2.03
N GLU A 231 11.85 12.55 1.30
CA GLU A 231 13.11 11.84 1.56
C GLU A 231 13.66 12.13 2.97
N LEU A 232 13.72 13.41 3.35
CA LEU A 232 14.15 13.84 4.68
C LEU A 232 13.26 13.22 5.79
N LEU A 233 11.95 13.22 5.57
CA LEU A 233 11.01 12.78 6.59
C LEU A 233 10.90 11.26 6.68
N TYR A 234 10.79 10.54 5.56
CA TYR A 234 10.46 9.12 5.55
C TYR A 234 11.68 8.22 5.28
N ILE A 235 12.67 8.68 4.52
CA ILE A 235 13.82 7.84 4.19
C ILE A 235 14.91 8.04 5.24
N GLU A 236 15.43 9.25 5.36
CA GLU A 236 16.57 9.56 6.23
C GLU A 236 16.24 9.36 7.72
N LYS A 237 15.03 9.71 8.14
CA LYS A 237 14.61 9.63 9.54
C LYS A 237 14.07 8.26 9.96
N HIS A 238 13.44 7.52 9.05
CA HIS A 238 12.73 6.28 9.40
C HIS A 238 13.41 5.03 8.83
N SER A 239 13.35 4.80 7.52
CA SER A 239 13.91 3.59 6.93
C SER A 239 14.00 3.69 5.41
N GLU A 240 15.06 3.11 4.84
CA GLU A 240 15.22 2.92 3.40
C GLU A 240 14.20 1.94 2.79
N GLN A 241 13.45 1.21 3.61
CA GLN A 241 12.38 0.34 3.16
C GLN A 241 11.11 1.12 2.79
N ASN A 242 10.98 2.40 3.14
CA ASN A 242 9.91 3.27 2.65
C ASN A 242 10.03 3.48 1.12
N PRO A 243 8.93 3.65 0.38
CA PRO A 243 8.97 3.85 -1.07
C PRO A 243 9.74 5.14 -1.37
N LYS A 244 10.70 5.10 -2.29
CA LYS A 244 11.58 6.22 -2.67
C LYS A 244 11.19 6.81 -4.01
#